data_AF-A0ABD1EQU3-F1
#
_entry.id   AF-A0ABD1EQU3-F1
#
_cell.length_a   1.000
_cell.length_b   1.000
_cell.length_c   1.000
_cell.angle_alpha   90.00
_cell.angle_beta   90.00
_cell.angle_gamma   90.00
#
_symmetry.space_group_name_H-M   'P 1'
#
loop_
_entity.id
_entity.type
_entity.pdbx_description
1 polymer ?
#
loop_
_entity_poly.entity_id
_entity_poly.type
_entity_poly.pdbx_seq_one_letter_code
_entity_poly.pdbx_strand_id
1 'polypeptide(L)'
;MVVHFVSKCNTGLTGSSMKYFVSMDKQTFIQALINCKSAGMNLASIRSQEEQKNLEIFLKRNGYNDKDGYWLSGMNLGNGTYFWASSGDPLTYKKWLPNQPENTRPEISTSRRENCIQLVFNNKSSQEFGWNNLFCKRKLLYICQVIM
;
A
#
# COMPACT_ATOMS: atom_id res chain seq x y z
N MET A 1 0.99 0.62 38.74
CA MET A 1 1.79 -0.53 38.29
C MET A 1 1.36 -0.85 36.86
N VAL A 2 2.06 -0.32 35.85
CA VAL A 2 1.74 -0.59 34.44
C VAL A 2 2.52 -1.83 34.05
N VAL A 3 1.82 -2.94 33.85
CA VAL A 3 2.43 -4.18 33.32
C VAL A 3 2.65 -4.01 31.82
N HIS A 4 3.88 -3.67 31.44
CA HIS A 4 4.32 -3.78 30.05
C HIS A 4 4.46 -5.26 29.69
N PHE A 5 3.45 -5.82 29.03
CA PHE A 5 3.63 -7.06 28.28
C PHE A 5 4.37 -6.74 26.98
N VAL A 6 5.70 -6.61 27.05
CA VAL A 6 6.52 -6.78 25.86
C VAL A 6 6.65 -8.29 25.64
N SER A 7 5.75 -8.87 24.86
CA SER A 7 5.95 -10.22 24.36
C SER A 7 7.12 -10.17 23.37
N LYS A 8 8.32 -10.53 23.82
CA LYS A 8 9.42 -10.90 22.94
C LYS A 8 8.91 -12.07 22.08
N CYS A 9 8.72 -11.84 20.79
CA CYS A 9 8.41 -12.92 19.85
C CYS A 9 9.68 -13.76 19.70
N ASN A 10 9.76 -14.86 20.47
CA ASN A 10 10.84 -15.82 20.35
C ASN A 10 10.41 -16.83 19.28
N THR A 11 10.86 -16.64 18.05
CA THR A 11 10.61 -17.59 16.97
C THR A 11 11.94 -18.08 16.40
N GLY A 12 12.38 -19.23 16.88
CA GLY A 12 13.25 -20.12 16.12
C GLY A 12 12.50 -20.67 14.91
N LEU A 13 12.33 -19.84 13.88
CA LEU A 13 11.77 -20.23 12.59
C LEU A 13 12.86 -20.04 11.53
N THR A 14 13.56 -21.13 11.21
CA THR A 14 14.31 -21.25 9.97
C THR A 14 13.31 -21.36 8.82
N GLY A 15 12.94 -20.23 8.20
CA GLY A 15 12.03 -20.20 7.07
C GLY A 15 11.56 -18.78 6.77
N SER A 16 11.95 -18.26 5.60
CA SER A 16 11.52 -17.00 4.97
C SER A 16 10.88 -15.97 5.90
N SER A 17 11.64 -14.93 6.30
CA SER A 17 11.07 -13.77 7.00
C SER A 17 9.90 -13.20 6.20
N MET A 18 8.69 -13.28 6.75
CA MET A 18 7.47 -12.75 6.11
C MET A 18 7.61 -11.25 5.89
N LYS A 19 7.86 -10.83 4.64
CA LYS A 19 8.06 -9.42 4.27
C LYS A 19 6.77 -8.60 4.34
N TYR A 20 5.62 -9.22 4.08
CA TYR A 20 4.32 -8.56 3.93
C TYR A 20 3.25 -9.18 4.84
N PHE A 21 2.29 -8.36 5.25
CA PHE A 21 1.09 -8.75 6.00
C PHE A 21 -0.13 -8.03 5.41
N VAL A 22 -1.25 -8.74 5.20
CA VAL A 22 -2.51 -8.14 4.73
C VAL A 22 -3.47 -8.06 5.90
N SER A 23 -3.97 -6.86 6.20
CA SER A 23 -5.07 -6.70 7.13
C SER A 23 -6.40 -6.95 6.43
N MET A 24 -7.24 -7.79 7.04
CA MET A 24 -8.59 -8.10 6.57
C MET A 24 -9.66 -7.13 7.09
N ASP A 25 -9.27 -6.14 7.91
CA ASP A 25 -10.15 -5.08 8.39
C ASP A 25 -10.03 -3.82 7.51
N LYS A 26 -11.16 -3.36 6.95
CA LYS A 26 -11.19 -2.23 6.02
C LYS A 26 -11.02 -0.91 6.76
N GLN A 27 -9.96 -0.17 6.43
CA GLN A 27 -9.59 1.07 7.10
C GLN A 27 -9.33 2.22 6.13
N THR A 28 -9.44 3.45 6.62
CA THR A 28 -9.00 4.63 5.86
C THR A 28 -7.48 4.61 5.69
N PHE A 29 -6.96 5.35 4.71
CA PHE A 29 -5.52 5.38 4.45
C PHE A 29 -4.70 5.79 5.70
N ILE A 30 -5.14 6.84 6.41
CA ILE A 30 -4.46 7.31 7.62
C ILE A 30 -4.52 6.25 8.73
N GLN A 31 -5.66 5.58 8.90
CA GLN A 31 -5.77 4.52 9.90
C GLN A 31 -4.91 3.31 9.54
N ALA A 32 -4.80 2.96 8.26
CA ALA A 32 -3.90 1.92 7.78
C ALA A 32 -2.42 2.24 8.08
N LEU A 33 -1.99 3.50 7.86
CA LEU A 33 -0.65 3.98 8.25
C LEU A 33 -0.40 3.80 9.75
N ILE A 34 -1.34 4.27 10.58
CA ILE A 34 -1.24 4.18 12.04
C ILE A 34 -1.20 2.71 12.49
N ASN A 35 -2.05 1.86 11.92
CA ASN A 35 -2.15 0.46 12.30
C ASN A 35 -0.87 -0.32 11.96
N CYS A 36 -0.33 -0.15 10.75
CA CYS A 36 0.94 -0.79 10.40
C CYS A 36 2.07 -0.30 11.32
N LYS A 37 2.12 1.02 11.60
CA LYS A 37 3.16 1.58 12.46
C LYS A 37 3.07 1.08 13.90
N SER A 38 1.86 0.98 14.44
CA SER A 38 1.60 0.47 15.79
C SER A 38 1.96 -1.02 15.93
N ALA A 39 1.94 -1.77 14.84
CA ALA A 39 2.39 -3.16 14.76
C ALA A 39 3.91 -3.31 14.52
N GLY A 40 4.68 -2.22 14.55
CA GLY A 40 6.13 -2.27 14.27
C GLY A 40 6.48 -2.47 12.79
N MET A 41 5.54 -2.18 11.89
CA MET A 41 5.66 -2.32 10.44
C MET A 41 5.45 -0.95 9.75
N ASN A 42 5.57 -0.92 8.43
CA ASN A 42 5.18 0.23 7.61
C ASN A 42 4.02 -0.15 6.70
N LEU A 43 3.15 0.80 6.33
CA LEU A 43 2.24 0.58 5.21
C LEU A 43 3.08 0.38 3.94
N ALA A 44 2.75 -0.59 3.11
CA ALA A 44 3.65 -1.06 2.06
C ALA A 44 3.99 0.04 1.05
N SER A 45 5.25 0.10 0.64
CA SER A 45 5.75 0.95 -0.45
C SER A 45 6.27 0.05 -1.56
N ILE A 46 6.25 0.53 -2.80
CA ILE A 46 6.79 -0.22 -3.93
C ILE A 46 7.76 0.66 -4.71
N ARG A 47 9.05 0.48 -4.45
CA ARG A 47 10.14 1.32 -4.99
C ARG A 47 10.83 0.72 -6.21
N SER A 48 10.51 -0.51 -6.59
CA SER A 48 11.07 -1.15 -7.77
C SER A 48 10.10 -2.15 -8.40
N GLN A 49 10.39 -2.54 -9.65
CA GLN A 49 9.68 -3.62 -10.33
C GLN A 49 9.80 -4.96 -9.59
N GLU A 50 10.93 -5.19 -8.92
CA GLU A 50 11.14 -6.40 -8.12
C GLU A 50 10.23 -6.41 -6.90
N GLU A 51 10.09 -5.28 -6.18
CA GLU A 51 9.16 -5.18 -5.06
C GLU A 51 7.71 -5.36 -5.48
N GLN A 52 7.32 -4.79 -6.63
CA GLN A 52 5.99 -4.99 -7.22
C GLN A 52 5.74 -6.49 -7.46
N LYS A 53 6.66 -7.16 -8.16
CA LYS A 53 6.56 -8.58 -8.49
C LYS A 53 6.51 -9.46 -7.22
N ASN A 54 7.34 -9.16 -6.23
CA ASN A 54 7.38 -9.92 -4.98
C ASN A 54 6.06 -9.80 -4.21
N LEU A 55 5.49 -8.60 -4.15
CA LEU A 55 4.19 -8.38 -3.53
C LEU A 55 3.07 -9.11 -4.29
N GLU A 56 3.07 -9.05 -5.62
CA GLU A 56 2.08 -9.77 -6.44
C GLU A 56 2.13 -11.29 -6.24
N ILE A 57 3.34 -11.86 -6.20
CA ILE A 57 3.54 -13.29 -5.92
C ILE A 57 2.99 -13.63 -4.54
N PHE A 58 3.28 -12.80 -3.53
CA PHE A 58 2.76 -12.96 -2.19
C PHE A 58 1.21 -12.94 -2.16
N LEU A 59 0.58 -11.96 -2.81
CA LEU A 59 -0.88 -11.86 -2.87
C LEU A 59 -1.51 -13.08 -3.56
N LYS A 60 -0.98 -13.46 -4.74
CA LYS A 60 -1.48 -14.60 -5.52
C LYS A 60 -1.34 -15.93 -4.76
N ARG A 61 -0.17 -16.19 -4.15
CA ARG A 61 0.09 -17.43 -3.39
C ARG A 61 -0.82 -17.60 -2.17
N ASN A 62 -1.24 -16.49 -1.56
CA ASN A 62 -2.10 -16.51 -0.37
C ASN A 62 -3.58 -16.27 -0.70
N GLY A 63 -3.96 -16.22 -1.98
CA GLY A 63 -5.36 -16.07 -2.39
C GLY A 63 -5.97 -14.69 -2.12
N TYR A 64 -5.15 -13.66 -1.90
CA TYR A 64 -5.62 -12.28 -1.68
C TYR A 64 -6.07 -11.65 -3.01
N ASN A 65 -7.38 -11.45 -3.17
CA ASN A 65 -8.01 -10.98 -4.42
C ASN A 65 -9.19 -10.00 -4.22
N ASP A 66 -9.19 -9.22 -3.13
CA ASP A 66 -10.23 -8.21 -2.88
C ASP A 66 -10.43 -7.27 -4.07
N LYS A 67 -11.70 -7.08 -4.45
CA LYS A 67 -12.09 -6.32 -5.65
C LYS A 67 -11.95 -4.81 -5.46
N ASP A 68 -12.02 -4.32 -4.22
CA ASP A 68 -11.87 -2.90 -3.91
C ASP A 68 -10.38 -2.52 -3.82
N GLY A 69 -9.51 -3.50 -3.56
CA GLY A 69 -8.06 -3.38 -3.57
C GLY A 69 -7.47 -3.12 -2.19
N TYR A 70 -6.19 -2.74 -2.18
CA TYR A 70 -5.41 -2.61 -0.95
C TYR A 70 -4.71 -1.27 -0.87
N TRP A 71 -4.75 -0.61 0.29
CA TRP A 71 -3.92 0.57 0.50
C TRP A 71 -2.42 0.24 0.45
N LEU A 72 -1.70 1.06 -0.30
CA LEU A 72 -0.25 1.25 -0.22
C LEU A 72 0.03 2.60 0.42
N SER A 73 1.27 2.86 0.82
CA SER A 73 1.69 4.10 1.50
C SER A 73 1.82 5.32 0.59
N GLY A 74 1.47 5.21 -0.70
CA GLY A 74 1.61 6.30 -1.65
C GLY A 74 0.51 7.33 -1.48
N MET A 75 0.84 8.61 -1.46
CA MET A 75 -0.15 9.69 -1.36
C MET A 75 0.29 10.96 -2.09
N ASN A 76 -0.70 11.80 -2.40
CA ASN A 76 -0.55 13.15 -2.92
C ASN A 76 -1.43 14.09 -2.10
N LEU A 77 -0.82 15.10 -1.50
CA LEU A 77 -1.44 16.09 -0.62
C LEU A 77 -2.14 17.24 -1.36
N GLY A 78 -2.44 17.08 -2.65
CA GLY A 78 -3.06 18.12 -3.47
C GLY A 78 -2.06 19.13 -4.03
N ASN A 79 -0.80 18.73 -4.21
CA ASN A 79 0.21 19.54 -4.93
C ASN A 79 0.60 18.93 -6.28
N GLY A 80 -0.01 17.80 -6.66
CA GLY A 80 0.32 17.10 -7.90
C GLY A 80 1.51 16.13 -7.79
N THR A 81 2.21 16.10 -6.66
CA THR A 81 3.36 15.21 -6.43
C THR A 81 2.98 14.07 -5.49
N TYR A 82 3.39 12.86 -5.85
CA TYR A 82 3.22 11.67 -5.02
C TYR A 82 4.50 11.31 -4.26
N PHE A 83 4.35 10.88 -3.01
CA PHE A 83 5.42 10.36 -2.15
C PHE A 83 4.95 9.13 -1.37
N TRP A 84 5.90 8.34 -0.87
CA TRP A 84 5.64 7.23 0.04
C TRP A 84 5.55 7.75 1.48
N ALA A 85 4.35 7.84 2.05
CA ALA A 85 4.12 8.36 3.39
C ALA A 85 4.89 7.63 4.50
N SER A 86 5.27 6.36 4.27
CA SER A 86 6.05 5.58 5.23
C SER A 86 7.54 5.90 5.27
N SER A 87 8.11 6.54 4.23
CA SER A 87 9.52 6.98 4.24
C SER A 87 9.74 8.46 3.95
N GLY A 88 8.76 9.14 3.34
CA GLY A 88 8.88 10.50 2.82
C GLY A 88 9.47 10.58 1.42
N ASP A 89 9.89 9.46 0.83
CA ASP A 89 10.56 9.46 -0.48
C ASP A 89 9.60 9.77 -1.63
N PRO A 90 10.05 10.47 -2.69
CA PRO A 90 9.28 10.61 -3.91
C PRO A 90 9.10 9.26 -4.63
N LEU A 91 8.06 9.17 -5.46
CA LEU A 91 7.84 7.99 -6.32
C LEU A 91 8.87 7.92 -7.47
N THR A 92 9.87 7.06 -7.32
CA THR A 92 10.88 6.75 -8.36
C THR A 92 10.42 5.66 -9.33
N TYR A 93 9.67 4.67 -8.83
CA TYR A 93 9.03 3.62 -9.63
C TYR A 93 7.52 3.88 -9.73
N LYS A 94 6.91 3.51 -10.86
CA LYS A 94 5.48 3.71 -11.13
C LYS A 94 4.91 2.51 -11.89
N LYS A 95 3.86 1.90 -11.36
CA LYS A 95 3.05 0.84 -12.02
C LYS A 95 1.57 1.23 -12.02
N TRP A 96 1.28 2.43 -12.49
CA TRP A 96 -0.11 2.88 -12.66
C TRP A 96 -0.84 2.00 -13.67
N LEU A 97 -2.11 1.68 -13.39
CA LEU A 97 -2.97 1.07 -14.39
C LEU A 97 -3.18 2.02 -15.58
N PRO A 98 -3.54 1.51 -16.77
CA PRO A 98 -3.83 2.38 -17.91
C PRO A 98 -4.81 3.49 -17.53
N ASN A 99 -4.51 4.71 -17.98
CA ASN A 99 -5.24 5.95 -17.65
C ASN A 99 -5.17 6.39 -16.18
N GLN A 100 -4.25 5.82 -15.38
CA GLN A 100 -3.99 6.24 -14.00
C GLN A 100 -2.60 6.90 -13.85
N PRO A 101 -2.43 7.85 -12.91
CA PRO A 101 -3.51 8.49 -12.15
C PRO A 101 -4.41 9.27 -13.12
N GLU A 102 -5.71 9.33 -12.83
CA GLU A 102 -6.70 9.93 -13.72
C GLU A 102 -6.28 11.35 -14.16
N ASN A 103 -5.79 11.44 -15.41
CA ASN A 103 -5.43 12.63 -16.18
C ASN A 103 -4.23 13.48 -15.72
N THR A 104 -3.14 13.34 -16.49
CA THR A 104 -2.07 14.34 -16.70
C THR A 104 -2.51 15.58 -17.50
N ARG A 105 -3.82 15.93 -17.51
CA ARG A 105 -4.29 17.17 -18.14
C ARG A 105 -4.03 18.36 -17.20
N PRO A 106 -3.36 19.44 -17.64
CA PRO A 106 -2.99 20.55 -16.77
C PRO A 106 -4.19 21.38 -16.24
N GLU A 107 -5.39 21.28 -16.84
CA GLU A 107 -6.39 22.34 -16.66
C GLU A 107 -7.68 21.96 -15.93
N ILE A 108 -7.94 20.69 -15.61
CA ILE A 108 -9.03 20.29 -14.70
C ILE A 108 -8.59 19.07 -13.88
N SER A 109 -7.41 19.14 -13.27
CA SER A 109 -6.94 18.04 -12.44
C SER A 109 -7.59 18.12 -11.06
N THR A 110 -7.85 16.96 -10.49
CA THR A 110 -8.10 16.70 -9.07
C THR A 110 -6.95 17.14 -8.15
N SER A 111 -6.10 18.07 -8.59
CA SER A 111 -5.02 18.71 -7.86
C SER A 111 -5.45 19.34 -6.54
N ARG A 112 -6.73 19.62 -6.30
CA ARG A 112 -7.21 20.15 -5.01
C ARG A 112 -7.78 19.09 -4.04
N ARG A 113 -7.60 17.79 -4.31
CA ARG A 113 -8.08 16.71 -3.42
C ARG A 113 -6.97 15.74 -3.09
N GLU A 114 -6.88 15.36 -1.82
CA GLU A 114 -5.96 14.32 -1.34
C GLU A 114 -6.31 12.97 -1.99
N ASN A 115 -5.32 12.38 -2.64
CA ASN A 115 -5.45 11.08 -3.29
C ASN A 115 -4.38 10.13 -2.77
N CYS A 116 -4.78 8.89 -2.52
CA CYS A 116 -3.94 7.84 -1.97
C CYS A 116 -3.87 6.66 -2.93
N ILE A 117 -2.75 5.94 -2.90
CA ILE A 117 -2.48 4.85 -3.82
C ILE A 117 -3.08 3.55 -3.27
N GLN A 118 -3.95 2.94 -4.05
CA GLN A 118 -4.38 1.56 -3.85
C GLN A 118 -3.77 0.65 -4.92
N LEU A 119 -3.50 -0.59 -4.53
CA LEU A 119 -3.15 -1.70 -5.41
C LEU A 119 -4.43 -2.45 -5.79
N VAL A 120 -4.67 -2.61 -7.10
CA VAL A 120 -5.88 -3.26 -7.65
C VAL A 120 -5.47 -4.35 -8.63
N PHE A 121 -6.19 -5.46 -8.62
CA PHE A 121 -6.07 -6.49 -9.65
C PHE A 121 -6.99 -6.18 -10.83
N ASN A 122 -6.43 -5.89 -12.00
CA ASN A 122 -7.22 -5.56 -13.20
C ASN A 122 -7.56 -6.80 -14.03
N ASN A 123 -8.72 -7.39 -13.76
CA ASN A 123 -9.22 -8.56 -14.48
C ASN A 123 -9.63 -8.30 -15.94
N LYS A 124 -9.73 -7.03 -16.36
CA LYS A 124 -10.33 -6.67 -17.66
C LYS A 124 -9.31 -6.37 -18.74
N SER A 125 -8.14 -5.82 -18.40
CA SER A 125 -7.17 -5.34 -19.40
C SER A 125 -5.84 -6.09 -19.41
N SER A 126 -5.27 -6.41 -18.25
CA SER A 126 -3.92 -6.97 -18.16
C SER A 126 -3.83 -8.26 -17.34
N GLN A 127 -4.85 -8.60 -16.55
CA GLN A 127 -4.77 -9.66 -15.52
C GLN A 127 -3.55 -9.47 -14.60
N GLU A 128 -3.20 -8.21 -14.32
CA GLU A 128 -2.06 -7.81 -13.49
C GLU A 128 -2.52 -6.90 -12.35
N PHE A 129 -1.69 -6.83 -11.31
CA PHE A 129 -1.85 -5.79 -10.30
C PHE A 129 -1.26 -4.47 -10.79
N GLY A 130 -1.91 -3.38 -10.42
CA GLY A 130 -1.41 -2.04 -10.69
C GLY A 130 -2.02 -1.01 -9.75
N TRP A 131 -1.53 0.21 -9.87
CA TRP A 131 -1.87 1.28 -8.95
C TRP A 131 -3.03 2.11 -9.50
N ASN A 132 -3.92 2.50 -8.59
CA ASN A 132 -4.99 3.44 -8.84
C ASN A 132 -4.95 4.52 -7.75
N ASN A 133 -5.29 5.76 -8.10
CA ASN A 133 -5.48 6.79 -7.09
C ASN A 133 -6.94 6.78 -6.61
N LEU A 134 -7.14 6.81 -5.29
CA LEU A 134 -8.47 6.84 -4.68
C LEU A 134 -8.51 7.84 -3.52
N PHE A 135 -9.69 8.40 -3.27
CA PHE A 135 -9.92 9.31 -2.15
C PHE A 135 -9.55 8.65 -0.82
N CYS A 136 -8.61 9.26 -0.08
CA CYS A 136 -7.96 8.67 1.10
C CYS A 136 -8.91 8.28 2.25
N LYS A 137 -10.13 8.85 2.30
CA LYS A 137 -11.14 8.52 3.31
C LYS A 137 -11.96 7.26 3.00
N ARG A 138 -11.76 6.63 1.83
CA ARG A 138 -12.34 5.32 1.52
C ARG A 138 -11.76 4.26 2.47
N LYS A 139 -12.56 3.25 2.82
CA LYS A 139 -12.13 2.13 3.65
C LYS A 139 -11.77 0.94 2.77
N LEU A 140 -10.52 0.50 2.79
CA LEU A 140 -10.01 -0.65 2.03
C LEU A 140 -9.23 -1.58 2.96
N LEU A 141 -9.00 -2.81 2.49
CA LEU A 141 -7.95 -3.64 3.06
C LEU A 141 -6.59 -2.95 2.86
N TYR A 142 -5.57 -3.37 3.58
CA TYR A 142 -4.26 -2.72 3.49
C TYR A 142 -3.11 -3.68 3.73
N ILE A 143 -1.95 -3.35 3.17
CA ILE A 143 -0.78 -4.21 3.19
C ILE A 143 0.29 -3.52 4.05
N CYS A 144 0.70 -4.15 5.14
CA CYS A 144 1.89 -3.76 5.88
C CYS A 144 3.12 -4.49 5.34
N GLN A 145 4.30 -3.89 5.48
CA GLN A 145 5.60 -4.48 5.19
C GLN A 145 6.54 -4.32 6.40
N VAL A 146 7.41 -5.30 6.59
CA VAL A 146 8.46 -5.23 7.62
C VAL A 146 9.37 -4.02 7.35
N ILE A 147 9.79 -3.34 8.42
CA ILE A 147 10.79 -2.28 8.36
C ILE A 147 12.13 -2.96 8.06
N MET A 148 12.69 -2.68 6.89
CA MET A 148 14.03 -3.15 6.47
C MET A 148 15.06 -2.08 6.77
#